data_AF-A0A219B3H3-F1
#
_entry.id   AF-A0A219B3H3-F1
#
_cell.length_a   1.000
_cell.length_b   1.000
_cell.length_c   1.000
_cell.angle_alpha   90.00
_cell.angle_beta   90.00
_cell.angle_gamma   90.00
#
_symmetry.space_group_name_H-M   'P 1'
#
loop_
_entity.id
_entity.type
_entity.pdbx_description
1 polymer ?
#
loop_
_entity_poly.entity_id
_entity_poly.type
_entity_poly.pdbx_seq_one_letter_code
_entity_poly.pdbx_strand_id
1 'polypeptide(L)'
;MSFLHTVFRPLGAALLALPLLACGGGGADREVQTLANARQVTNIGVNGFLWRASLETLAFMPMAQVDSQGGVIVTDWYANPQAPEERVKVTVFILDRELRADGVRVAAVRQQSVAGNWVDVAVRAGTVQKLEEAILSRARDLRRAATAG
;
A
#
# COMPACT_ATOMS: atom_id res chain seq x y z
N MET A 1 -3.94 -69.51 8.91
CA MET A 1 -3.69 -68.76 10.17
C MET A 1 -4.48 -67.47 10.05
N SER A 2 -5.73 -67.49 10.49
CA SER A 2 -6.21 -66.89 11.76
C SER A 2 -6.91 -65.56 11.45
N PHE A 3 -8.24 -65.55 11.36
CA PHE A 3 -9.20 -65.27 12.46
C PHE A 3 -9.33 -63.78 12.78
N LEU A 4 -10.57 -63.38 13.09
CA LEU A 4 -11.08 -62.10 13.63
C LEU A 4 -11.35 -61.00 12.58
N HIS A 5 -12.47 -60.28 12.56
CA HIS A 5 -13.59 -60.17 13.49
C HIS A 5 -14.86 -59.74 12.75
N THR A 6 -15.94 -60.45 13.05
CA THR A 6 -17.35 -60.07 12.93
C THR A 6 -17.62 -58.73 13.63
N VAL A 7 -18.19 -57.73 12.95
CA VAL A 7 -19.05 -56.74 13.62
C VAL A 7 -20.25 -56.40 12.73
N PHE A 8 -21.29 -57.20 12.97
CA PHE A 8 -22.71 -56.93 12.85
C PHE A 8 -23.06 -55.48 13.23
N ARG A 9 -23.83 -54.74 12.41
CA ARG A 9 -24.66 -53.63 12.91
C ARG A 9 -25.94 -53.46 12.07
N PRO A 10 -27.10 -53.26 12.72
CA PRO A 10 -28.39 -53.65 12.16
C PRO A 10 -29.09 -52.55 11.38
N LEU A 11 -29.90 -53.02 10.43
CA LEU A 11 -30.97 -52.30 9.75
C LEU A 11 -32.00 -51.84 10.81
N GLY A 12 -32.15 -50.54 11.01
CA GLY A 12 -33.05 -49.93 11.99
C GLY A 12 -34.00 -48.94 11.31
N ALA A 13 -35.29 -49.15 11.54
CA ALA A 13 -36.44 -48.60 10.84
C ALA A 13 -36.66 -47.08 11.00
N ALA A 14 -37.46 -46.58 10.05
CA ALA A 14 -38.04 -45.25 9.96
C ALA A 14 -38.80 -44.80 11.21
N LEU A 15 -38.82 -43.49 11.49
CA LEU A 15 -39.90 -42.80 12.19
C LEU A 15 -39.88 -41.30 11.82
N LEU A 16 -41.01 -40.84 11.29
CA LEU A 16 -41.39 -39.45 11.04
C LEU A 16 -41.47 -38.67 12.36
N ALA A 17 -40.84 -37.50 12.42
CA ALA A 17 -41.17 -36.47 13.39
C ALA A 17 -40.94 -35.08 12.80
N LEU A 18 -42.03 -34.36 12.52
CA LEU A 18 -42.06 -32.93 12.26
C LEU A 18 -42.23 -32.19 13.59
N PRO A 19 -41.30 -31.29 13.98
CA PRO A 19 -41.63 -30.18 14.84
C PRO A 19 -41.62 -28.86 14.07
N LEU A 20 -42.72 -28.13 14.22
CA LEU A 20 -42.97 -26.77 13.77
C LEU A 20 -42.10 -25.75 14.54
N LEU A 21 -41.74 -24.67 13.83
CA LEU A 21 -41.47 -23.30 14.31
C LEU A 21 -40.44 -23.09 15.44
N ALA A 22 -39.30 -22.47 15.10
CA ALA A 22 -38.60 -21.58 16.03
C ALA A 22 -37.78 -20.50 15.27
N CYS A 23 -37.89 -19.26 15.74
CA CYS A 23 -37.28 -18.04 15.22
C CYS A 23 -35.75 -17.99 15.41
N GLY A 24 -35.07 -17.15 14.59
CA GLY A 24 -33.68 -16.71 14.78
C GLY A 24 -32.83 -17.04 13.55
N GLY A 25 -32.38 -16.12 12.70
CA GLY A 25 -31.76 -14.83 13.02
C GLY A 25 -30.29 -15.06 13.34
N GLY A 26 -29.40 -15.02 12.33
CA GLY A 26 -27.97 -15.24 12.57
C GLY A 26 -27.14 -15.53 11.32
N GLY A 27 -27.04 -14.56 10.41
CA GLY A 27 -26.20 -14.66 9.21
C GLY A 27 -25.30 -13.43 8.98
N ALA A 28 -25.00 -12.66 10.02
CA ALA A 28 -24.34 -11.35 9.91
C ALA A 28 -22.86 -11.32 10.33
N ASP A 29 -22.23 -12.47 10.62
CA ASP A 29 -20.89 -12.47 11.25
C ASP A 29 -19.72 -12.66 10.28
N ARG A 30 -19.96 -12.80 8.97
CA ARG A 30 -18.89 -12.92 7.96
C ARG A 30 -18.47 -11.60 7.31
N GLU A 31 -19.26 -10.54 7.38
CA GLU A 31 -18.95 -9.26 6.74
C GLU A 31 -18.06 -8.35 7.60
N VAL A 32 -18.15 -8.48 8.93
CA VAL A 32 -17.40 -7.64 9.89
C VAL A 32 -15.91 -8.03 9.98
N GLN A 33 -15.55 -9.27 9.61
CA GLN A 33 -14.16 -9.75 9.59
C GLN A 33 -13.32 -9.12 8.46
N THR A 34 -13.95 -8.73 7.35
CA THR A 34 -13.27 -8.09 6.21
C THR A 34 -12.99 -6.61 6.48
N LEU A 35 -13.87 -5.92 7.21
CA LEU A 35 -13.64 -4.52 7.63
C LEU A 35 -12.59 -4.40 8.75
N ALA A 36 -12.42 -5.44 9.56
CA ALA A 36 -11.36 -5.50 10.58
C ALA A 36 -9.95 -5.65 9.97
N ASN A 37 -9.82 -6.14 8.74
CA ASN A 37 -8.54 -6.20 8.01
C ASN A 37 -8.17 -4.86 7.32
N ALA A 38 -9.11 -3.91 7.19
CA ALA A 38 -8.86 -2.60 6.57
C ALA A 38 -8.09 -1.62 7.49
N ARG A 39 -7.83 -2.03 8.74
CA ARG A 39 -6.92 -1.37 9.69
C ARG A 39 -5.85 -2.37 10.12
N GLN A 40 -5.15 -3.01 9.18
CA GLN A 40 -3.76 -3.32 9.51
C GLN A 40 -3.11 -1.97 9.83
N VAL A 41 -3.01 -1.70 11.14
CA VAL A 41 -2.16 -0.66 11.71
C VAL A 41 -0.76 -1.11 11.34
N THR A 42 -0.38 -0.81 10.09
CA THR A 42 1.01 -0.60 9.76
C THR A 42 1.41 0.46 10.77
N ASN A 43 2.24 0.05 11.73
CA ASN A 43 2.96 1.01 12.54
C ASN A 43 3.75 1.81 11.51
N ILE A 44 3.28 3.02 11.19
CA ILE A 44 3.91 3.94 10.27
C ILE A 44 4.60 4.95 11.17
N GLY A 45 5.94 4.98 11.12
CA GLY A 45 6.76 5.81 12.00
C GLY A 45 6.68 7.31 11.70
N VAL A 46 5.99 7.67 10.61
CA VAL A 46 5.89 9.00 10.02
C VAL A 46 4.44 9.46 9.83
N ASN A 47 4.23 10.70 9.39
CA ASN A 47 2.89 11.20 9.10
C ASN A 47 2.20 10.39 7.98
N GLY A 48 1.04 9.79 8.28
CA GLY A 48 0.30 8.96 7.32
C GLY A 48 -0.19 9.69 6.06
N PHE A 49 -0.46 11.00 6.14
CA PHE A 49 -0.85 11.80 4.98
C PHE A 49 0.33 12.10 4.06
N LEU A 50 1.49 12.47 4.62
CA LEU A 50 2.73 12.65 3.86
C LEU A 50 3.14 11.34 3.18
N TRP A 51 3.06 10.22 3.92
CA TRP A 51 3.36 8.89 3.40
C TRP A 51 2.50 8.53 2.19
N ARG A 52 1.18 8.61 2.35
CA ARG A 52 0.23 8.29 1.27
C ARG A 52 0.38 9.25 0.09
N ALA A 53 0.52 10.55 0.34
CA ALA A 53 0.70 11.55 -0.71
C ALA A 53 1.98 11.32 -1.53
N SER A 54 3.07 10.90 -0.87
CA SER A 54 4.34 10.60 -1.54
C SER A 54 4.20 9.41 -2.49
N LEU A 55 3.58 8.33 -2.03
CA LEU A 55 3.32 7.14 -2.85
C LEU A 55 2.42 7.47 -4.05
N GLU A 56 1.33 8.22 -3.84
CA GLU A 56 0.43 8.62 -4.93
C GLU A 56 1.12 9.53 -5.96
N THR A 57 1.93 10.48 -5.51
CA THR A 57 2.65 11.41 -6.40
C THR A 57 3.68 10.69 -7.26
N LEU A 58 4.34 9.66 -6.71
CA LEU A 58 5.39 8.91 -7.39
C LEU A 58 4.90 7.61 -8.05
N ALA A 59 3.59 7.32 -8.03
CA ALA A 59 3.03 6.06 -8.49
C ALA A 59 3.27 5.75 -9.98
N PHE A 60 3.69 6.75 -10.77
CA PHE A 60 4.06 6.56 -12.18
C PHE A 60 5.48 6.00 -12.37
N MET A 61 6.29 5.94 -11.30
CA MET A 61 7.63 5.36 -11.31
C MET A 61 7.62 4.02 -10.56
N PRO A 62 8.42 3.02 -10.99
CA PRO A 62 8.59 1.79 -10.23
C PRO A 62 9.30 2.08 -8.90
N MET A 63 8.95 1.34 -7.84
CA MET A 63 9.48 1.53 -6.49
C MET A 63 10.61 0.53 -6.23
N ALA A 64 11.79 1.02 -5.85
CA ALA A 64 12.94 0.21 -5.47
C ALA A 64 12.91 -0.17 -3.99
N GLN A 65 12.55 0.79 -3.12
CA GLN A 65 12.51 0.60 -1.68
C GLN A 65 11.43 1.48 -1.06
N VAL A 66 10.68 0.92 -0.10
CA VAL A 66 9.60 1.61 0.60
C VAL A 66 9.68 1.23 2.08
N ASP A 67 10.19 2.15 2.92
CA ASP A 67 10.31 1.97 4.38
C ASP A 67 9.42 2.97 5.11
N SER A 68 8.26 2.48 5.59
CA SER A 68 7.27 3.28 6.31
C SER A 68 7.67 3.61 7.75
N GLN A 69 8.68 2.92 8.29
CA GLN A 69 9.17 3.15 9.65
C GLN A 69 10.25 4.23 9.66
N GLY A 70 11.19 4.15 8.71
CA GLY A 70 12.24 5.16 8.51
C GLY A 70 11.79 6.40 7.73
N GLY A 71 10.63 6.34 7.07
CA GLY A 71 10.12 7.46 6.27
C GLY A 71 10.84 7.62 4.94
N VAL A 72 11.37 6.55 4.36
CA VAL A 72 12.17 6.60 3.13
C VAL A 72 11.46 5.89 1.98
N ILE A 73 11.32 6.57 0.85
CA ILE A 73 10.80 6.00 -0.39
C ILE A 73 11.86 6.21 -1.47
N VAL A 74 12.28 5.14 -2.15
CA VAL A 74 13.24 5.18 -3.25
C VAL A 74 12.58 4.58 -4.48
N THR A 75 12.59 5.32 -5.58
CA THR A 75 12.16 4.79 -6.87
C THR A 75 13.28 4.03 -7.56
N ASP A 76 12.93 3.17 -8.50
CA ASP A 76 13.86 2.70 -9.51
C ASP A 76 14.18 3.82 -10.51
N TRP A 77 15.11 3.52 -11.41
CA TRP A 77 15.35 4.36 -12.57
C TRP A 77 14.14 4.37 -13.49
N TYR A 78 13.59 5.55 -13.73
CA TYR A 78 12.49 5.78 -14.65
C TYR A 78 12.96 6.59 -15.86
N ALA A 79 12.74 6.07 -17.06
CA ALA A 79 12.97 6.78 -18.31
C ALA A 79 11.61 7.13 -18.94
N ASN A 80 11.42 8.39 -19.31
CA ASN A 80 10.19 8.82 -19.98
C ASN A 80 10.20 8.25 -21.41
N PRO A 81 9.14 7.58 -21.88
CA PRO A 81 9.05 7.09 -23.26
C PRO A 81 9.27 8.17 -24.33
N GLN A 82 8.98 9.44 -24.02
CA GLN A 82 9.22 10.59 -24.91
C GLN A 82 10.69 11.06 -24.92
N ALA A 83 11.50 10.61 -23.94
CA ALA A 83 12.91 10.95 -23.80
C ALA A 83 13.68 9.73 -23.24
N PRO A 84 13.83 8.64 -24.02
CA PRO A 84 14.41 7.38 -23.54
C PRO A 84 15.90 7.48 -23.21
N GLU A 85 16.59 8.48 -23.77
CA GLU A 85 18.01 8.78 -23.49
C GLU A 85 18.21 9.45 -22.11
N GLU A 86 17.15 9.67 -21.34
CA GLU A 86 17.23 10.22 -19.99
C GLU A 86 16.52 9.31 -18.99
N ARG A 87 17.14 9.15 -17.82
CA ARG A 87 16.53 8.45 -16.70
C ARG A 87 16.67 9.23 -15.41
N VAL A 88 15.68 9.11 -14.55
CA VAL A 88 15.62 9.78 -13.25
C VAL A 88 15.35 8.75 -12.17
N LYS A 89 16.03 8.91 -11.04
CA LYS A 89 15.71 8.24 -9.78
C LYS A 89 15.35 9.30 -8.75
N VAL A 90 14.33 9.03 -7.96
CA VAL A 90 13.85 9.92 -6.90
C VAL A 90 13.95 9.21 -5.56
N THR A 91 14.34 9.95 -4.54
CA THR A 91 14.31 9.52 -3.14
C THR A 91 13.56 10.56 -2.34
N VAL A 92 12.60 10.11 -1.53
CA VAL A 92 11.80 10.95 -0.64
C VAL A 92 12.10 10.56 0.78
N PHE A 93 12.35 11.57 1.61
CA PHE A 93 12.51 11.45 3.04
C PHE A 93 11.35 12.18 3.72
N ILE A 94 10.61 11.48 4.55
CA ILE A 94 9.57 12.04 5.40
C ILE A 94 10.18 12.23 6.77
N LEU A 95 10.40 13.50 7.12
CA LEU A 95 11.21 13.88 8.27
C LEU A 95 10.38 14.09 9.53
N ASP A 96 9.05 14.17 9.39
CA ASP A 96 8.18 14.56 10.47
C ASP A 96 6.91 13.70 10.59
N ARG A 97 6.34 13.70 11.80
CA ARG A 97 5.07 13.07 12.15
C ARG A 97 3.88 14.03 12.00
N GLU A 98 4.13 15.32 11.90
CA GLU A 98 3.15 16.37 11.67
C GLU A 98 3.15 16.84 10.21
N LEU A 99 2.03 17.42 9.77
CA LEU A 99 1.90 17.95 8.42
C LEU A 99 2.42 19.39 8.36
N ARG A 100 3.74 19.53 8.20
CA ARG A 100 4.46 20.81 8.09
C ARG A 100 5.13 20.98 6.73
N ALA A 101 5.43 22.23 6.37
CA ALA A 101 5.93 22.60 5.05
C ALA A 101 7.33 22.03 4.72
N ASP A 102 8.09 21.67 5.73
CA ASP A 102 9.42 21.08 5.65
C ASP A 102 9.45 19.62 6.17
N GLY A 103 8.27 19.01 6.37
CA GLY A 103 8.13 17.62 6.80
C GLY A 103 8.51 16.58 5.74
N VAL A 104 8.81 17.02 4.52
CA VAL A 104 9.29 16.16 3.43
C VAL A 104 10.51 16.79 2.76
N ARG A 105 11.45 15.94 2.33
CA ARG A 105 12.58 16.30 1.48
C ARG A 105 12.64 15.36 0.30
N VAL A 106 12.96 15.90 -0.86
CA VAL A 106 13.12 15.12 -2.08
C VAL A 106 14.54 15.28 -2.60
N ALA A 107 15.17 14.17 -2.94
CA ALA A 107 16.39 14.12 -3.72
C ALA A 107 16.08 13.46 -5.06
N ALA A 108 16.69 13.96 -6.13
CA ALA A 108 16.58 13.36 -7.44
C ALA A 108 17.97 13.26 -8.06
N VAL A 109 18.20 12.20 -8.83
CA VAL A 109 19.39 12.02 -9.66
C VAL A 109 18.91 11.84 -11.09
N ARG A 110 19.50 12.57 -12.03
CA ARG A 110 19.25 12.38 -13.46
C ARG A 110 20.51 11.89 -14.14
N GLN A 111 20.34 10.94 -15.04
CA GLN A 111 21.37 10.49 -15.96
C GLN A 111 20.91 10.65 -17.39
N GLN A 112 21.86 10.91 -18.27
CA GLN A 112 21.67 10.94 -19.71
C GLN A 112 22.56 9.88 -20.36
N SER A 113 22.03 9.19 -21.36
CA SER A 113 22.78 8.26 -22.20
C SER A 113 23.57 9.06 -23.23
N VAL A 114 24.90 8.91 -23.18
CA VAL A 114 25.86 9.53 -24.10
C VAL A 114 26.76 8.42 -24.63
N ALA A 115 26.66 8.16 -25.93
CA ALA A 115 27.41 7.07 -26.60
C ALA A 115 27.23 5.69 -25.91
N GLY A 116 26.02 5.39 -25.44
CA GLY A 116 25.68 4.14 -24.76
C GLY A 116 26.09 4.05 -23.29
N ASN A 117 26.69 5.11 -22.73
CA ASN A 117 27.04 5.19 -21.32
C ASN A 117 26.12 6.16 -20.58
N TRP A 118 25.70 5.80 -19.37
CA TRP A 118 24.90 6.68 -18.52
C TRP A 118 25.81 7.62 -17.72
N VAL A 119 25.64 8.92 -17.93
CA VAL A 119 26.42 9.96 -17.27
C VAL A 119 25.49 10.83 -16.43
N ASP A 120 25.92 11.16 -15.20
CA ASP A 120 25.17 12.04 -14.32
C ASP A 120 25.08 13.46 -14.91
N VAL A 121 23.87 14.00 -14.87
CA VAL A 121 23.57 15.35 -15.35
C VAL A 121 22.73 16.11 -14.33
N ALA A 122 22.92 17.41 -14.23
CA ALA A 122 22.29 18.24 -13.21
C ALA A 122 20.76 18.20 -13.31
N VAL A 123 20.03 17.85 -12.24
CA VAL A 123 18.56 17.82 -12.21
C VAL A 123 17.96 19.13 -12.73
N ARG A 124 16.86 19.04 -13.51
CA ARG A 124 16.23 20.21 -14.12
C ARG A 124 15.80 21.17 -13.01
N ALA A 125 16.02 22.46 -13.24
CA ALA A 125 15.71 23.49 -12.27
C ALA A 125 14.23 23.39 -11.84
N GLY A 126 14.01 23.42 -10.53
CA GLY A 126 12.68 23.36 -9.93
C GLY A 126 12.00 21.98 -9.94
N THR A 127 12.58 20.91 -10.51
CA THR A 127 11.97 19.57 -10.47
C THR A 127 11.80 19.07 -9.03
N VAL A 128 12.84 19.19 -8.21
CA VAL A 128 12.80 18.78 -6.79
C VAL A 128 11.75 19.57 -6.03
N GLN A 129 11.78 20.90 -6.16
CA GLN A 129 10.82 21.81 -5.51
C GLN A 129 9.36 21.47 -5.90
N LYS A 130 9.11 21.24 -7.20
CA LYS A 130 7.77 20.88 -7.69
C LYS A 130 7.29 19.54 -7.14
N LEU A 131 8.19 18.56 -6.96
CA LEU A 131 7.84 17.29 -6.35
C LEU A 131 7.51 17.46 -4.86
N GLU A 132 8.30 18.22 -4.11
CA GLU A 132 8.01 18.54 -2.70
C GLU A 132 6.65 19.24 -2.56
N GLU A 133 6.39 20.24 -3.38
CA GLU A 133 5.12 20.97 -3.39
C GLU A 133 3.93 20.09 -3.77
N ALA A 134 4.07 19.22 -4.76
CA ALA A 134 3.02 18.28 -5.17
C ALA A 134 2.66 17.33 -4.02
N ILE A 135 3.66 16.77 -3.33
CA ILE A 135 3.46 15.89 -2.17
C ILE A 135 2.76 16.65 -1.04
N LEU A 136 3.25 17.84 -0.69
CA LEU A 136 2.67 18.65 0.39
C LEU A 136 1.23 19.09 0.08
N SER A 137 0.96 19.48 -1.17
CA SER A 137 -0.40 19.81 -1.61
C SER A 137 -1.32 18.62 -1.48
N ARG A 138 -0.90 17.46 -2.00
CA ARG A 138 -1.70 16.24 -1.96
C ARG A 138 -1.94 15.76 -0.52
N ALA A 139 -0.96 15.86 0.36
CA ALA A 139 -1.13 15.52 1.78
C ALA A 139 -2.16 16.42 2.48
N ARG A 140 -2.18 17.72 2.14
CA ARG A 140 -3.20 18.65 2.66
C ARG A 140 -4.60 18.32 2.13
N ASP A 141 -4.72 17.92 0.87
CA ASP A 141 -5.98 17.44 0.30
C ASP A 141 -6.49 16.21 1.05
N LEU A 142 -5.62 15.22 1.24
CA LEU A 142 -5.96 13.99 1.98
C LEU A 142 -6.38 14.28 3.42
N ARG A 143 -5.72 15.24 4.09
CA ARG A 143 -6.10 15.67 5.45
C ARG A 143 -7.48 16.30 5.47
N ARG A 144 -7.77 17.22 4.54
CA ARG A 144 -9.10 17.86 4.43
C ARG A 144 -10.20 16.84 4.17
N ALA A 145 -9.96 15.91 3.25
CA ALA A 145 -10.92 14.85 2.92
C ALA A 145 -11.23 13.95 4.13
N ALA A 146 -10.22 13.66 4.96
CA ALA A 146 -10.40 12.83 6.16
C ALA A 146 -11.18 13.54 7.29
N THR A 147 -11.16 14.87 7.35
CA THR A 147 -11.90 15.65 8.36
C THR A 147 -13.31 16.05 7.93
N ALA A 148 -13.62 15.95 6.64
CA ALA A 148 -14.89 16.38 6.06
C ALA A 148 -15.96 15.28 6.02
N GLY A 149 -15.59 14.02 6.31
CA GLY A 149 -16.51 12.89 6.46
C GLY A 149 -16.63 12.47 7.91
#